data_AF-A0A946MRM1-F1
#
_entry.id   AF-A0A946MRM1-F1
#
_cell.length_a   1.000
_cell.length_b   1.000
_cell.length_c   1.000
_cell.angle_alpha   90.00
_cell.angle_beta   90.00
_cell.angle_gamma   90.00
#
_symmetry.space_group_name_H-M   'P 1'
#
loop_
_entity.id
_entity.type
_entity.pdbx_description
1 polymer ?
#
loop_
_entity_poly.entity_id
_entity_poly.type
_entity_poly.pdbx_seq_one_letter_code
_entity_poly.pdbx_strand_id
1 'polypeptide(L)'
;MGTSFTLNRLAELFTEKITEVQEEPEFQRSPDKTKYATDTSGQPLVKLGLANVPLDYDLWEGLRNPALVGLYPAGLPELWEFYANRTKEKVDETGRPTIFKIPRSFDFARRNYRRVVIASVMLPFSHQITGDYTDQVSKKKKGSSHPLARMYEDVNKMLDMATTRAAIELVADDNVVLVMNNNNVANISTESIPLTHQGDSHGPRKGGNFPQKSIAVLTGLAQFGTGRFVFRDELIDNKVQRFAGPVRSIILFDTQELVTDGSDGIIYPSAAWRNFLFKLSDFTNTDPEVNQYRFCSYIPQNSKGCGRCIENCPSGAQPSSVPAPTGIYAEDVARQKHRFWEGQLQFDHGKCCDERGQMAGLFPEWSCARCVSVCVNQGVRRKHAAKDFYQKMAELATEPTVAR
;
A
#
# COMPACT_ATOMS: atom_id res chain seq x y z
N MET A 1 -2.49 -3.83 -31.77
CA MET A 1 -2.72 -2.51 -31.14
C MET A 1 -2.58 -2.74 -29.66
N GLY A 2 -1.49 -2.27 -29.05
CA GLY A 2 -1.25 -2.48 -27.61
C GLY A 2 -2.32 -1.77 -26.80
N THR A 3 -2.84 -2.44 -25.77
CA THR A 3 -3.80 -1.86 -24.84
C THR A 3 -3.16 -0.65 -24.16
N SER A 4 -3.75 0.54 -24.28
CA SER A 4 -3.24 1.72 -23.59
C SER A 4 -3.50 1.57 -22.07
N PHE A 5 -2.43 1.65 -21.27
CA PHE A 5 -2.47 1.49 -19.82
C PHE A 5 -2.75 2.83 -19.15
N THR A 6 -4.02 3.19 -19.02
CA THR A 6 -4.42 4.44 -18.34
C THR A 6 -4.99 4.16 -16.95
N LEU A 7 -4.90 5.15 -16.06
CA LEU A 7 -5.47 5.09 -14.72
C LEU A 7 -6.97 4.77 -14.76
N ASN A 8 -7.72 5.40 -15.68
CA ASN A 8 -9.16 5.23 -15.82
C ASN A 8 -9.50 3.81 -16.31
N ARG A 9 -8.77 3.30 -17.30
CA ARG A 9 -9.03 1.96 -17.84
C ARG A 9 -8.77 0.87 -16.80
N LEU A 10 -7.72 1.03 -15.99
CA LEU A 10 -7.47 0.14 -14.85
C LEU A 10 -8.57 0.28 -13.78
N ALA A 11 -9.08 1.48 -13.53
CA ALA A 11 -10.17 1.69 -12.57
C ALA A 11 -11.43 0.94 -13.00
N GLU A 12 -11.82 1.07 -14.27
CA GLU A 12 -12.94 0.34 -14.87
C GLU A 12 -12.75 -1.17 -14.74
N LEU A 13 -11.58 -1.68 -15.13
CA LEU A 13 -11.25 -3.10 -15.05
C LEU A 13 -11.36 -3.64 -13.62
N PHE A 14 -10.79 -2.94 -12.63
CA PHE A 14 -10.89 -3.37 -11.24
C PHE A 14 -12.32 -3.29 -10.69
N THR A 15 -13.09 -2.27 -11.06
CA THR A 15 -14.51 -2.16 -10.67
C THR A 15 -15.31 -3.33 -11.23
N GLU A 16 -15.10 -3.67 -12.49
CA GLU A 16 -15.69 -4.85 -13.14
C GLU A 16 -15.31 -6.13 -12.39
N LYS A 17 -14.01 -6.38 -12.15
CA LYS A 17 -13.56 -7.62 -11.49
C LYS A 17 -13.99 -7.73 -10.04
N ILE A 18 -14.11 -6.62 -9.31
CA ILE A 18 -14.68 -6.64 -7.96
C ILE A 18 -16.18 -6.96 -8.00
N THR A 19 -16.90 -6.43 -8.98
CA THR A 19 -18.33 -6.72 -9.16
C THR A 19 -18.54 -8.21 -9.48
N GLU A 20 -17.77 -8.79 -10.40
CA GLU A 20 -17.80 -10.23 -10.69
C GLU A 20 -17.49 -11.07 -9.44
N VAL A 21 -16.44 -10.73 -8.70
CA VAL A 21 -16.06 -11.47 -7.49
C VAL A 21 -17.16 -11.39 -6.43
N GLN A 22 -17.81 -10.23 -6.28
CA GLN A 22 -18.91 -10.04 -5.34
C GLN A 22 -20.11 -10.98 -5.61
N GLU A 23 -20.28 -11.45 -6.85
CA GLU A 23 -21.32 -12.40 -7.23
C GLU A 23 -21.02 -13.84 -6.80
N GLU A 24 -19.82 -14.13 -6.30
CA GLU A 24 -19.48 -15.49 -5.89
C GLU A 24 -20.14 -15.88 -4.55
N PRO A 25 -20.56 -17.16 -4.37
CA PRO A 25 -21.31 -17.60 -3.19
C PRO A 25 -20.63 -17.32 -1.85
N GLU A 26 -19.31 -17.27 -1.83
CA GLU A 26 -18.55 -16.97 -0.61
C GLU A 26 -18.67 -15.52 -0.14
N PHE A 27 -18.95 -14.56 -1.05
CA PHE A 27 -19.10 -13.14 -0.74
C PHE A 27 -20.57 -12.70 -0.63
N GLN A 28 -21.51 -13.50 -1.15
CA GLN A 28 -22.96 -13.24 -1.08
C GLN A 28 -23.62 -13.59 0.27
N ARG A 29 -22.86 -14.03 1.27
CA ARG A 29 -23.38 -14.62 2.52
C ARG A 29 -24.21 -13.68 3.42
N SER A 30 -24.25 -12.38 3.15
CA SER A 30 -25.13 -11.45 3.88
C SER A 30 -25.57 -10.31 2.95
N PRO A 31 -26.87 -10.22 2.61
CA PRO A 31 -27.40 -9.17 1.74
C PRO A 31 -27.29 -7.76 2.31
N ASP A 32 -27.18 -7.62 3.63
CA ASP A 32 -27.54 -6.36 4.30
C ASP A 32 -26.39 -5.38 4.50
N LYS A 33 -25.13 -5.78 4.22
CA LYS A 33 -23.97 -4.88 4.38
C LYS A 33 -22.86 -5.18 3.38
N THR A 34 -22.78 -4.38 2.32
CA THR A 34 -21.59 -4.30 1.46
C THR A 34 -20.36 -4.01 2.32
N LYS A 35 -19.32 -4.83 2.15
CA LYS A 35 -18.13 -4.83 3.01
C LYS A 35 -17.07 -3.82 2.57
N TYR A 36 -17.15 -3.33 1.35
CA TYR A 36 -16.33 -2.24 0.82
C TYR A 36 -17.14 -0.96 0.65
N ALA A 37 -16.45 0.15 0.40
CA ALA A 37 -17.08 1.43 0.09
C ALA A 37 -17.63 1.40 -1.35
N THR A 38 -18.84 1.92 -1.54
CA THR A 38 -19.49 2.07 -2.84
C THR A 38 -19.77 3.53 -3.15
N ASP A 39 -19.92 3.86 -4.44
CA ASP A 39 -20.36 5.17 -4.89
C ASP A 39 -21.88 5.32 -4.77
N THR A 40 -22.41 6.45 -5.25
CA THR A 40 -23.86 6.73 -5.24
C THR A 40 -24.68 5.79 -6.14
N SER A 41 -24.03 5.15 -7.11
CA SER A 41 -24.63 4.18 -8.03
C SER A 41 -24.53 2.74 -7.50
N GLY A 42 -23.95 2.54 -6.31
CA GLY A 42 -23.72 1.23 -5.71
C GLY A 42 -22.49 0.49 -6.26
N GLN A 43 -21.69 1.12 -7.12
CA GLN A 43 -20.48 0.52 -7.69
C GLN A 43 -19.32 0.55 -6.69
N PRO A 44 -18.41 -0.45 -6.70
CA PRO A 44 -17.22 -0.45 -5.87
C PRO A 44 -16.36 0.81 -6.05
N LEU A 45 -16.01 1.49 -4.95
CA LEU A 45 -15.08 2.63 -4.99
C LEU A 45 -13.62 2.15 -5.04
N VAL A 46 -13.15 1.76 -6.22
CA VAL A 46 -11.74 1.41 -6.41
C VAL A 46 -10.87 2.67 -6.42
N LYS A 47 -9.77 2.66 -5.65
CA LYS A 47 -8.76 3.72 -5.68
C LYS A 47 -7.46 3.20 -6.29
N LEU A 48 -6.91 3.94 -7.24
CA LEU A 48 -5.68 3.57 -7.95
C LEU A 48 -4.61 4.65 -7.84
N GLY A 49 -3.36 4.20 -7.84
CA GLY A 49 -2.17 4.98 -8.16
C GLY A 49 -1.41 4.24 -9.23
N LEU A 50 -0.88 4.96 -10.20
CA LEU A 50 -0.20 4.38 -11.35
C LEU A 50 1.11 5.12 -11.55
N ALA A 51 2.21 4.38 -11.59
CA ALA A 51 3.53 4.94 -11.87
C ALA A 51 4.23 4.11 -12.93
N ASN A 52 5.25 4.69 -13.57
CA ASN A 52 6.21 3.90 -14.33
C ASN A 52 7.65 4.31 -14.05
N VAL A 53 8.56 3.38 -14.31
CA VAL A 53 10.00 3.54 -14.08
C VAL A 53 10.79 2.82 -15.17
N PRO A 54 12.02 3.27 -15.50
CA PRO A 54 12.92 2.47 -16.31
C PRO A 54 13.39 1.22 -15.54
N LEU A 55 13.91 0.22 -16.24
CA LEU A 55 14.28 -1.07 -15.63
C LEU A 55 15.55 -1.00 -14.74
N ASP A 56 16.35 0.05 -14.87
CA ASP A 56 17.51 0.31 -14.00
C ASP A 56 17.16 1.12 -12.75
N TYR A 57 15.88 1.48 -12.58
CA TYR A 57 15.42 2.27 -11.45
C TYR A 57 15.43 1.47 -10.15
N ASP A 58 16.06 2.03 -9.11
CA ASP A 58 16.01 1.49 -7.75
C ASP A 58 14.79 2.03 -6.99
N LEU A 59 13.76 1.19 -6.87
CA LEU A 59 12.54 1.48 -6.10
C LEU A 59 12.81 1.88 -4.64
N TRP A 60 13.94 1.43 -4.09
CA TRP A 60 14.24 1.50 -2.65
C TRP A 60 15.47 2.35 -2.33
N GLU A 61 15.93 3.14 -3.30
CA GLU A 61 17.06 4.05 -3.14
C GLU A 61 16.84 4.97 -1.91
N GLY A 62 17.79 4.95 -0.97
CA GLY A 62 17.71 5.73 0.28
C GLY A 62 16.63 5.28 1.27
N LEU A 63 15.87 4.21 0.99
CA LEU A 63 14.77 3.73 1.82
C LEU A 63 15.07 2.51 2.67
N ARG A 64 16.10 1.74 2.30
CA ARG A 64 16.44 0.45 2.90
C ARG A 64 16.82 0.62 4.38
N ASN A 65 15.82 0.46 5.23
CA ASN A 65 15.90 0.61 6.68
C ASN A 65 14.80 -0.27 7.32
N PRO A 66 15.09 -1.06 8.37
CA PRO A 66 14.07 -1.85 9.07
C PRO A 66 12.89 -1.01 9.63
N ALA A 67 13.10 0.27 9.94
CA ALA A 67 12.07 1.19 10.44
C ALA A 67 11.07 1.64 9.36
N LEU A 68 11.47 1.65 8.09
CA LEU A 68 10.66 2.12 6.97
C LEU A 68 10.16 0.94 6.12
N VAL A 69 10.90 0.60 5.06
CA VAL A 69 10.47 -0.39 4.06
C VAL A 69 11.04 -1.79 4.30
N GLY A 70 12.08 -1.91 5.15
CA GLY A 70 12.88 -3.13 5.34
C GLY A 70 14.28 -3.00 4.74
N LEU A 71 15.21 -3.89 5.12
CA LEU A 71 16.59 -3.86 4.60
C LEU A 71 16.71 -4.43 3.17
N TYR A 72 15.99 -5.50 2.86
CA TYR A 72 16.11 -6.21 1.57
C TYR A 72 14.77 -6.30 0.81
N PRO A 73 14.05 -5.18 0.59
CA PRO A 73 12.79 -5.22 -0.14
C PRO A 73 13.04 -5.68 -1.58
N ALA A 74 12.14 -6.51 -2.12
CA ALA A 74 12.20 -7.02 -3.49
C ALA A 74 12.16 -5.84 -4.48
N GLY A 75 13.19 -5.71 -5.31
CA GLY A 75 13.28 -4.75 -6.41
C GLY A 75 12.83 -5.36 -7.74
N LEU A 76 12.99 -4.60 -8.83
CA LEU A 76 12.67 -5.07 -10.17
C LEU A 76 13.40 -6.37 -10.57
N PRO A 77 14.68 -6.59 -10.20
CA PRO A 77 15.38 -7.84 -10.49
C PRO A 77 14.72 -9.06 -9.83
N GLU A 78 14.43 -9.01 -8.53
CA GLU A 78 13.85 -10.14 -7.80
C GLU A 78 12.44 -10.47 -8.30
N LEU A 79 11.66 -9.44 -8.65
CA LEU A 79 10.34 -9.60 -9.27
C LEU A 79 10.45 -10.29 -10.62
N TRP A 80 11.37 -9.85 -11.48
CA TRP A 80 11.58 -10.48 -12.78
C TRP A 80 12.06 -11.93 -12.66
N GLU A 81 13.01 -12.21 -11.77
CA GLU A 81 13.54 -13.56 -11.54
C GLU A 81 12.43 -14.52 -11.08
N PHE A 82 11.55 -14.05 -10.20
CA PHE A 82 10.37 -14.82 -9.79
C PHE A 82 9.49 -15.21 -10.99
N TYR A 83 9.15 -14.23 -11.84
CA TYR A 83 8.37 -14.47 -13.04
C TYR A 83 9.08 -15.44 -13.98
N ALA A 84 10.31 -15.13 -14.36
CA ALA A 84 11.10 -15.88 -15.33
C ALA A 84 11.30 -17.34 -14.91
N ASN A 85 11.48 -17.60 -13.60
CA ASN A 85 11.60 -18.97 -13.12
C ASN A 85 10.29 -19.77 -13.24
N ARG A 86 9.14 -19.13 -13.06
CA ARG A 86 7.82 -19.78 -13.16
C ARG A 86 7.33 -19.95 -14.60
N THR A 87 7.76 -19.08 -15.50
CA THR A 87 7.36 -19.09 -16.92
C THR A 87 8.42 -19.65 -17.86
N LYS A 88 9.57 -20.11 -17.34
CA LYS A 88 10.59 -20.78 -18.16
C LYS A 88 9.98 -21.95 -18.93
N GLU A 89 10.45 -22.12 -20.16
CA GLU A 89 10.09 -23.26 -20.98
C GLU A 89 10.41 -24.55 -20.23
N LYS A 90 9.44 -25.46 -20.19
CA LYS A 90 9.59 -26.78 -19.54
C LYS A 90 9.77 -27.89 -20.56
N VAL A 91 9.92 -27.55 -21.84
CA VAL A 91 10.12 -28.48 -22.94
C VAL A 91 11.38 -28.12 -23.71
N ASP A 92 12.10 -29.11 -24.19
CA ASP A 92 13.26 -28.92 -25.07
C ASP A 92 12.85 -28.81 -26.55
N GLU A 93 13.84 -28.59 -27.41
CA GLU A 93 13.70 -28.49 -28.87
C GLU A 93 13.13 -29.77 -29.53
N THR A 94 13.10 -30.89 -28.81
CA THR A 94 12.48 -32.15 -29.26
C THR A 94 11.08 -32.36 -28.70
N GLY A 95 10.57 -31.40 -27.91
CA GLY A 95 9.27 -31.46 -27.24
C GLY A 95 9.26 -32.27 -25.94
N ARG A 96 10.43 -32.68 -25.41
CA ARG A 96 10.50 -33.46 -24.18
C ARG A 96 10.50 -32.55 -22.95
N PRO A 97 9.79 -32.92 -21.87
CA PRO A 97 9.88 -32.19 -20.61
C PRO A 97 11.33 -32.11 -20.09
N THR A 98 11.78 -30.92 -19.70
CA THR A 98 13.14 -30.70 -19.21
C THR A 98 13.17 -29.73 -18.04
N ILE A 99 14.08 -30.00 -17.10
CA ILE A 99 14.38 -29.13 -15.96
C ILE A 99 15.57 -28.21 -16.23
N PHE A 100 16.26 -28.39 -17.36
CA PHE A 100 17.55 -27.76 -17.64
C PHE A 100 17.44 -26.41 -18.36
N LYS A 101 16.24 -25.96 -18.72
CA LYS A 101 16.06 -24.62 -19.30
C LYS A 101 16.30 -23.55 -18.24
N ILE A 102 17.22 -22.64 -18.55
CA ILE A 102 17.61 -21.54 -17.68
C ILE A 102 16.58 -20.41 -17.85
N PRO A 103 16.04 -19.85 -16.75
CA PRO A 103 15.18 -18.67 -16.81
C PRO A 103 15.86 -17.50 -17.55
N ARG A 104 15.07 -16.69 -18.25
CA ARG A 104 15.58 -15.46 -18.87
C ARG A 104 16.06 -14.50 -17.77
N SER A 105 17.28 -13.98 -17.89
CA SER A 105 17.89 -13.09 -16.89
C SER A 105 17.24 -11.71 -16.84
N PHE A 106 17.51 -10.93 -15.80
CA PHE A 106 17.05 -9.53 -15.76
C PHE A 106 17.67 -8.68 -16.88
N ASP A 107 18.89 -9.00 -17.33
CA ASP A 107 19.51 -8.38 -18.50
C ASP A 107 18.72 -8.60 -19.78
N PHE A 108 18.07 -9.76 -19.92
CA PHE A 108 17.12 -9.97 -20.99
C PHE A 108 15.97 -8.97 -20.88
N ALA A 109 15.38 -8.80 -19.70
CA ALA A 109 14.30 -7.84 -19.50
C ALA A 109 14.72 -6.42 -19.90
N ARG A 110 15.89 -5.96 -19.43
CA ARG A 110 16.46 -4.63 -19.74
C ARG A 110 16.65 -4.36 -21.24
N ARG A 111 16.86 -5.41 -22.04
CA ARG A 111 17.04 -5.29 -23.50
C ARG A 111 15.74 -5.37 -24.29
N ASN A 112 14.69 -5.98 -23.72
CA ASN A 112 13.45 -6.29 -24.42
C ASN A 112 12.26 -5.41 -23.99
N TYR A 113 12.32 -4.83 -22.80
CA TYR A 113 11.30 -3.91 -22.28
C TYR A 113 11.89 -2.54 -22.04
N ARG A 114 11.06 -1.51 -22.20
CA ARG A 114 11.47 -0.11 -22.08
C ARG A 114 11.12 0.49 -20.72
N ARG A 115 10.05 0.00 -20.09
CA ARG A 115 9.60 0.47 -18.77
C ARG A 115 8.94 -0.62 -17.96
N VAL A 116 8.79 -0.34 -16.67
CA VAL A 116 7.93 -1.06 -15.74
C VAL A 116 6.81 -0.15 -15.28
N VAL A 117 5.57 -0.56 -15.50
CA VAL A 117 4.36 0.07 -14.95
C VAL A 117 3.99 -0.60 -13.64
N ILE A 118 3.74 0.21 -12.61
CA ILE A 118 3.36 -0.23 -11.27
C ILE A 118 1.99 0.35 -10.97
N ALA A 119 0.97 -0.51 -11.00
CA ALA A 119 -0.38 -0.15 -10.57
C ALA A 119 -0.56 -0.56 -9.12
N SER A 120 -0.93 0.39 -8.26
CA SER A 120 -1.37 0.13 -6.88
C SER A 120 -2.87 0.33 -6.79
N VAL A 121 -3.56 -0.64 -6.20
CA VAL A 121 -5.01 -0.62 -6.02
C VAL A 121 -5.38 -0.70 -4.55
N MET A 122 -6.39 0.04 -4.14
CA MET A 122 -7.04 -0.06 -2.84
C MET A 122 -8.54 -0.31 -3.05
N LEU A 123 -9.08 -1.28 -2.32
CA LEU A 123 -10.51 -1.43 -2.12
C LEU A 123 -10.85 -0.92 -0.71
N PRO A 124 -11.41 0.31 -0.58
CA PRO A 124 -11.68 0.90 0.71
C PRO A 124 -12.74 0.10 1.47
N PHE A 125 -12.59 0.05 2.79
CA PHE A 125 -13.57 -0.56 3.68
C PHE A 125 -14.90 0.20 3.69
N SER A 126 -15.99 -0.52 3.97
CA SER A 126 -17.31 0.08 4.19
C SER A 126 -17.27 1.14 5.29
N HIS A 127 -17.71 2.35 4.96
CA HIS A 127 -17.83 3.45 5.92
C HIS A 127 -18.84 3.12 7.02
N GLN A 128 -19.90 2.37 6.71
CA GLN A 128 -20.90 1.96 7.69
C GLN A 128 -20.30 1.01 8.73
N ILE A 129 -19.66 -0.08 8.30
CA ILE A 129 -19.10 -1.08 9.23
C ILE A 129 -17.97 -0.48 10.07
N THR A 130 -17.09 0.32 9.44
CA THR A 130 -16.02 1.00 10.18
C THR A 130 -16.57 2.06 11.14
N GLY A 131 -17.63 2.78 10.77
CA GLY A 131 -18.34 3.74 11.61
C GLY A 131 -19.00 3.07 12.82
N ASP A 132 -19.77 2.00 12.59
CA ASP A 132 -20.41 1.19 13.63
C ASP A 132 -19.38 0.73 14.68
N TYR A 133 -18.22 0.23 14.22
CA TYR A 133 -17.15 -0.20 15.12
C TYR A 133 -16.49 0.98 15.86
N THR A 134 -16.28 2.11 15.18
CA THR A 134 -15.73 3.33 15.79
C THR A 134 -16.62 3.86 16.92
N ASP A 135 -17.93 3.80 16.73
CA ASP A 135 -18.93 4.18 17.72
C ASP A 135 -18.89 3.28 18.95
N GLN A 136 -18.72 1.96 18.77
CA GLN A 136 -18.55 1.02 19.87
C GLN A 136 -17.29 1.33 20.69
N VAL A 137 -16.15 1.54 20.02
CA VAL A 137 -14.87 1.90 20.66
C VAL A 137 -15.01 3.21 21.45
N SER A 138 -15.57 4.25 20.82
CA SER A 138 -15.66 5.60 21.40
C SER A 138 -16.61 5.66 22.59
N LYS A 139 -17.74 4.94 22.53
CA LYS A 139 -18.75 4.92 23.60
C LYS A 139 -18.41 3.92 24.72
N LYS A 140 -17.24 3.27 24.66
CA LYS A 140 -16.82 2.16 25.55
C LYS A 140 -17.92 1.10 25.74
N LYS A 141 -18.74 0.89 24.70
CA LYS A 141 -19.85 -0.07 24.74
C LYS A 141 -19.28 -1.49 24.65
N LYS A 142 -19.96 -2.45 25.28
CA LYS A 142 -19.75 -3.87 24.96
C LYS A 142 -20.08 -4.05 23.47
N GLY A 143 -19.12 -4.53 22.69
CA GLY A 143 -19.23 -4.63 21.24
C GLY A 143 -18.21 -5.61 20.68
N SER A 144 -18.57 -6.29 19.61
CA SER A 144 -17.70 -7.28 18.95
C SER A 144 -16.97 -6.65 17.78
N SER A 145 -15.67 -6.92 17.65
CA SER A 145 -14.91 -6.58 16.44
C SER A 145 -15.22 -7.52 15.27
N HIS A 146 -16.06 -8.55 15.47
CA HIS A 146 -16.36 -9.57 14.46
C HIS A 146 -16.80 -8.98 13.11
N PRO A 147 -17.77 -8.04 13.02
CA PRO A 147 -18.19 -7.52 11.72
C PRO A 147 -17.04 -6.82 10.97
N LEU A 148 -16.17 -6.13 11.70
CA LEU A 148 -14.98 -5.49 11.15
C LEU A 148 -13.93 -6.53 10.72
N ALA A 149 -13.71 -7.57 11.53
CA ALA A 149 -12.78 -8.66 11.22
C ALA A 149 -13.20 -9.38 9.93
N ARG A 150 -14.47 -9.74 9.81
CA ARG A 150 -15.06 -10.34 8.60
C ARG A 150 -14.92 -9.43 7.39
N MET A 151 -15.32 -8.16 7.52
CA MET A 151 -15.13 -7.17 6.46
C MET A 151 -13.66 -7.10 6.02
N TYR A 152 -12.71 -7.09 6.96
CA TYR A 152 -11.29 -7.06 6.66
C TYR A 152 -10.83 -8.30 5.87
N GLU A 153 -11.23 -9.50 6.29
CA GLU A 153 -10.92 -10.77 5.62
C GLU A 153 -11.51 -10.81 4.20
N ASP A 154 -12.80 -10.51 4.07
CA ASP A 154 -13.50 -10.58 2.79
C ASP A 154 -12.95 -9.56 1.80
N VAL A 155 -12.74 -8.31 2.24
CA VAL A 155 -12.18 -7.25 1.38
C VAL A 155 -10.75 -7.55 0.96
N ASN A 156 -9.94 -8.20 1.81
CA ASN A 156 -8.62 -8.68 1.37
C ASN A 156 -8.73 -9.78 0.31
N LYS A 157 -9.60 -10.77 0.53
CA LYS A 157 -9.78 -11.89 -0.39
C LYS A 157 -10.33 -11.44 -1.73
N MET A 158 -11.35 -10.55 -1.72
CA MET A 158 -11.91 -9.95 -2.92
C MET A 158 -10.83 -9.21 -3.72
N LEU A 159 -10.02 -8.40 -3.05
CA LEU A 159 -8.95 -7.66 -3.71
C LEU A 159 -7.86 -8.59 -4.26
N ASP A 160 -7.49 -9.67 -3.54
CA ASP A 160 -6.55 -10.68 -4.04
C ASP A 160 -7.06 -11.33 -5.34
N MET A 161 -8.34 -11.71 -5.38
CA MET A 161 -8.98 -12.34 -6.54
C MET A 161 -9.12 -11.36 -7.71
N ALA A 162 -9.64 -10.16 -7.48
CA ALA A 162 -9.79 -9.15 -8.53
C ALA A 162 -8.45 -8.69 -9.10
N THR A 163 -7.42 -8.53 -8.27
CA THR A 163 -6.05 -8.21 -8.78
C THR A 163 -5.52 -9.33 -9.66
N THR A 164 -5.81 -10.59 -9.32
CA THR A 164 -5.40 -11.74 -10.14
C THR A 164 -6.15 -11.77 -11.46
N ARG A 165 -7.48 -11.57 -11.46
CA ARG A 165 -8.29 -11.53 -12.69
C ARG A 165 -7.93 -10.35 -13.59
N ALA A 166 -7.78 -9.17 -13.02
CA ALA A 166 -7.32 -7.99 -13.75
C ALA A 166 -5.95 -8.26 -14.38
N ALA A 167 -4.99 -8.81 -13.64
CA ALA A 167 -3.68 -9.13 -14.17
C ALA A 167 -3.73 -10.12 -15.36
N ILE A 168 -4.60 -11.14 -15.30
CA ILE A 168 -4.79 -12.10 -16.41
C ILE A 168 -5.25 -11.36 -17.68
N GLU A 169 -6.19 -10.41 -17.57
CA GLU A 169 -6.69 -9.66 -18.73
C GLU A 169 -5.69 -8.66 -19.30
N LEU A 170 -4.68 -8.28 -18.52
CA LEU A 170 -3.61 -7.41 -18.99
C LEU A 170 -2.50 -8.17 -19.72
N VAL A 171 -2.47 -9.52 -19.67
CA VAL A 171 -1.46 -10.32 -20.37
C VAL A 171 -1.63 -10.16 -21.88
N ALA A 172 -0.53 -9.79 -22.54
CA ALA A 172 -0.44 -9.68 -24.00
C ALA A 172 0.92 -10.21 -24.49
N ASP A 173 1.05 -10.42 -25.81
CA ASP A 173 2.26 -10.98 -26.42
C ASP A 173 3.51 -10.11 -26.24
N ASP A 174 3.32 -8.80 -26.05
CA ASP A 174 4.38 -7.78 -25.98
C ASP A 174 4.66 -7.29 -24.55
N ASN A 175 4.06 -7.92 -23.53
CA ASN A 175 4.23 -7.53 -22.14
C ASN A 175 4.41 -8.73 -21.20
N VAL A 176 4.83 -8.42 -19.98
CA VAL A 176 4.93 -9.36 -18.87
C VAL A 176 4.20 -8.78 -17.67
N VAL A 177 3.23 -9.52 -17.14
CA VAL A 177 2.39 -9.09 -16.01
C VAL A 177 2.63 -9.96 -14.80
N LEU A 178 2.90 -9.33 -13.65
CA LEU A 178 3.05 -9.98 -12.36
C LEU A 178 2.00 -9.43 -11.40
N VAL A 179 1.19 -10.32 -10.85
CA VAL A 179 0.25 -9.99 -9.77
C VAL A 179 0.95 -10.07 -8.42
N MET A 180 0.84 -9.00 -7.62
CA MET A 180 1.34 -8.93 -6.25
C MET A 180 0.20 -9.08 -5.26
N ASN A 181 -0.51 -10.21 -5.33
CA ASN A 181 -1.46 -10.67 -4.30
C ASN A 181 -0.70 -11.22 -3.08
N ASN A 182 -1.39 -11.50 -1.97
CA ASN A 182 -0.73 -11.96 -0.74
C ASN A 182 0.11 -13.24 -0.96
N ASN A 183 -0.39 -14.18 -1.76
CA ASN A 183 0.30 -15.45 -2.02
C ASN A 183 1.59 -15.23 -2.83
N ASN A 184 1.54 -14.41 -3.87
CA ASN A 184 2.73 -14.12 -4.68
C ASN A 184 3.75 -13.29 -3.92
N VAL A 185 3.32 -12.35 -3.07
CA VAL A 185 4.24 -11.66 -2.17
C VAL A 185 4.94 -12.67 -1.25
N ALA A 186 4.21 -13.60 -0.63
CA ALA A 186 4.81 -14.64 0.21
C ALA A 186 5.81 -15.49 -0.59
N ASN A 187 5.43 -15.95 -1.78
CA ASN A 187 6.28 -16.77 -2.64
C ASN A 187 7.55 -16.04 -3.09
N ILE A 188 7.47 -14.78 -3.50
CA ILE A 188 8.64 -13.96 -3.86
C ILE A 188 9.59 -13.84 -2.67
N SER A 189 9.03 -13.62 -1.48
CA SER A 189 9.80 -13.49 -0.25
C SER A 189 10.58 -14.76 0.10
N THR A 190 10.04 -15.93 -0.24
CA THR A 190 10.68 -17.22 0.05
C THR A 190 11.55 -17.74 -1.08
N GLU A 191 11.21 -17.45 -2.34
CA GLU A 191 11.82 -18.04 -3.54
C GLU A 191 12.90 -17.15 -4.16
N SER A 192 12.71 -15.82 -4.15
CA SER A 192 13.58 -14.88 -4.87
C SER A 192 14.51 -14.10 -3.93
N ILE A 193 14.20 -14.06 -2.65
CA ILE A 193 15.05 -13.39 -1.65
C ILE A 193 15.97 -14.42 -1.00
N PRO A 194 17.30 -14.19 -0.94
CA PRO A 194 18.22 -15.07 -0.24
C PRO A 194 17.81 -15.32 1.22
N LEU A 195 17.97 -16.54 1.72
CA LEU A 195 17.63 -16.91 3.10
C LEU A 195 18.32 -16.01 4.15
N THR A 196 19.54 -15.55 3.86
CA THR A 196 20.30 -14.61 4.72
C THR A 196 19.67 -13.23 4.83
N HIS A 197 18.77 -12.89 3.89
CA HIS A 197 18.04 -11.62 3.81
C HIS A 197 16.58 -11.76 4.24
N GLN A 198 16.12 -12.98 4.57
CA GLN A 198 14.79 -13.24 5.12
C GLN A 198 14.78 -13.04 6.65
N GLY A 199 13.60 -12.82 7.23
CA GLY A 199 13.40 -12.72 8.69
C GLY A 199 13.09 -11.30 9.22
N ASP A 200 13.29 -11.10 10.53
CA ASP A 200 12.84 -9.89 11.25
C ASP A 200 13.64 -8.62 10.91
N SER A 201 14.72 -8.74 10.12
CA SER A 201 15.41 -7.64 9.45
C SER A 201 14.49 -6.83 8.51
N HIS A 202 13.29 -7.35 8.21
CA HIS A 202 12.22 -6.73 7.45
C HIS A 202 11.26 -5.89 8.27
N GLY A 203 11.75 -5.24 9.32
CA GLY A 203 10.87 -4.61 10.30
C GLY A 203 9.80 -5.60 10.77
N PRO A 204 8.70 -5.12 11.34
CA PRO A 204 7.77 -6.04 11.97
C PRO A 204 6.90 -6.84 10.99
N ARG A 205 7.26 -8.11 10.71
CA ARG A 205 6.47 -9.15 10.00
C ARG A 205 5.50 -8.60 8.93
N LYS A 206 5.98 -7.75 8.01
CA LYS A 206 5.16 -6.97 7.07
C LYS A 206 4.71 -7.74 5.82
N GLY A 207 4.23 -8.98 5.99
CA GLY A 207 3.60 -9.74 4.91
C GLY A 207 4.51 -10.14 3.75
N GLY A 208 5.84 -10.06 3.92
CA GLY A 208 6.84 -10.44 2.93
C GLY A 208 7.82 -9.31 2.58
N ASN A 209 8.68 -9.55 1.60
CA ASN A 209 9.72 -8.66 1.10
C ASN A 209 9.21 -7.66 0.06
N PHE A 210 7.92 -7.68 -0.31
CA PHE A 210 7.33 -6.67 -1.18
C PHE A 210 6.40 -5.74 -0.38
N PRO A 211 6.87 -4.53 0.00
CA PRO A 211 6.13 -3.65 0.90
C PRO A 211 5.01 -2.90 0.15
N GLN A 212 3.88 -3.57 -0.08
CA GLN A 212 2.72 -3.04 -0.85
C GLN A 212 2.26 -1.64 -0.39
N LYS A 213 2.30 -1.36 0.92
CA LYS A 213 1.94 -0.03 1.46
C LYS A 213 2.91 1.06 1.00
N SER A 214 4.21 0.76 0.96
CA SER A 214 5.22 1.69 0.48
C SER A 214 5.10 1.92 -1.03
N ILE A 215 4.78 0.87 -1.79
CA ILE A 215 4.47 0.98 -3.23
C ILE A 215 3.22 1.84 -3.46
N ALA A 216 2.17 1.68 -2.65
CA ALA A 216 0.98 2.54 -2.72
C ALA A 216 1.31 4.02 -2.43
N VAL A 217 2.24 4.30 -1.52
CA VAL A 217 2.69 5.68 -1.27
C VAL A 217 3.56 6.20 -2.42
N LEU A 218 4.47 5.38 -2.94
CA LEU A 218 5.34 5.71 -4.06
C LEU A 218 4.56 6.06 -5.33
N THR A 219 3.49 5.33 -5.63
CA THR A 219 2.59 5.55 -6.77
C THR A 219 1.58 6.69 -6.56
N GLY A 220 1.63 7.40 -5.42
CA GLY A 220 0.71 8.49 -5.11
C GLY A 220 -0.72 8.04 -4.74
N LEU A 221 -0.97 6.74 -4.57
CA LEU A 221 -2.29 6.23 -4.17
C LEU A 221 -2.69 6.72 -2.77
N ALA A 222 -1.76 6.73 -1.80
CA ALA A 222 -2.06 7.01 -0.41
C ALA A 222 -0.89 7.67 0.34
N GLN A 223 -1.13 8.07 1.60
CA GLN A 223 -0.07 8.51 2.53
C GLN A 223 -0.04 7.64 3.78
N PHE A 224 1.12 7.57 4.43
CA PHE A 224 1.24 6.99 5.77
C PHE A 224 0.68 7.93 6.83
N GLY A 225 -0.06 7.38 7.79
CA GLY A 225 -0.29 8.03 9.08
C GLY A 225 0.81 7.72 10.10
N THR A 226 0.73 8.37 11.26
CA THR A 226 1.56 8.04 12.44
C THR A 226 1.48 6.55 12.80
N GLY A 227 0.32 5.93 12.57
CA GLY A 227 0.12 4.51 12.80
C GLY A 227 0.66 3.56 11.73
N ARG A 228 1.41 4.05 10.74
CA ARG A 228 2.06 3.27 9.66
C ARG A 228 1.11 2.43 8.79
N PHE A 229 -0.20 2.64 8.90
CA PHE A 229 -1.15 2.23 7.87
C PHE A 229 -1.31 3.37 6.85
N VAL A 230 -1.77 3.01 5.66
CA VAL A 230 -1.98 3.94 4.56
C VAL A 230 -3.45 4.30 4.46
N PHE A 231 -3.72 5.54 4.11
CA PHE A 231 -5.06 6.02 3.78
C PHE A 231 -4.96 7.15 2.76
N ARG A 232 -6.06 7.39 2.07
CA ARG A 232 -6.19 8.38 1.01
C ARG A 232 -7.28 9.37 1.40
N ASP A 233 -6.96 10.66 1.36
CA ASP A 233 -7.94 11.71 1.49
C ASP A 233 -8.26 12.26 0.10
N GLU A 234 -9.54 12.42 -0.21
CA GLU A 234 -10.03 13.02 -1.46
C GLU A 234 -11.01 14.15 -1.15
N LEU A 235 -11.03 15.17 -2.00
CA LEU A 235 -11.99 16.25 -1.92
C LEU A 235 -13.18 15.95 -2.84
N ILE A 236 -14.32 15.59 -2.25
CA ILE A 236 -15.57 15.27 -2.95
C ILE A 236 -16.63 16.25 -2.43
N ASP A 237 -17.27 17.01 -3.33
CA ASP A 237 -18.28 18.02 -2.99
C ASP A 237 -17.85 18.97 -1.86
N ASN A 238 -16.63 19.50 -1.95
CA ASN A 238 -15.99 20.37 -0.95
C ASN A 238 -15.84 19.73 0.46
N LYS A 239 -15.98 18.41 0.59
CA LYS A 239 -15.74 17.66 1.84
C LYS A 239 -14.58 16.69 1.63
N VAL A 240 -13.76 16.51 2.68
CA VAL A 240 -12.70 15.51 2.63
C VAL A 240 -13.28 14.16 3.05
N GLN A 241 -13.22 13.19 2.15
CA GLN A 241 -13.51 11.80 2.41
C GLN A 241 -12.21 11.02 2.56
N ARG A 242 -12.13 10.21 3.61
CA ARG A 242 -10.95 9.39 3.92
C ARG A 242 -11.23 7.93 3.59
N PHE A 243 -10.41 7.35 2.75
CA PHE A 243 -10.46 5.96 2.34
C PHE A 243 -9.28 5.18 2.94
N ALA A 244 -9.57 4.01 3.51
CA ALA A 244 -8.56 3.07 3.94
C ALA A 244 -9.05 1.65 3.64
N GLY A 245 -8.14 0.78 3.25
CA GLY A 245 -8.42 -0.59 2.84
C GLY A 245 -7.12 -1.35 2.65
N PRO A 246 -7.19 -2.66 2.35
CA PRO A 246 -6.04 -3.37 1.82
C PRO A 246 -5.60 -2.74 0.50
N VAL A 247 -4.31 -2.89 0.22
CA VAL A 247 -3.70 -2.48 -1.04
C VAL A 247 -3.13 -3.71 -1.75
N ARG A 248 -3.14 -3.73 -3.08
CA ARG A 248 -2.43 -4.72 -3.91
C ARG A 248 -1.73 -4.02 -5.05
N SER A 249 -0.87 -4.74 -5.75
CA SER A 249 -0.17 -4.19 -6.91
C SER A 249 -0.17 -5.14 -8.10
N ILE A 250 -0.11 -4.56 -9.30
CA ILE A 250 0.26 -5.24 -10.54
C ILE A 250 1.55 -4.58 -11.04
N ILE A 251 2.52 -5.41 -11.42
CA ILE A 251 3.79 -4.98 -12.02
C ILE A 251 3.79 -5.45 -13.46
N LEU A 252 4.05 -4.54 -14.39
CA LEU A 252 3.97 -4.80 -15.82
C LEU A 252 5.22 -4.31 -16.52
N PHE A 253 5.92 -5.21 -17.22
CA PHE A 253 7.04 -4.87 -18.08
C PHE A 253 6.51 -4.78 -19.52
N ASP A 254 6.67 -3.62 -20.18
CA ASP A 254 6.23 -3.45 -21.56
C ASP A 254 7.27 -2.74 -22.43
N THR A 255 6.98 -2.70 -23.73
CA THR A 255 7.84 -2.08 -24.75
C THR A 255 7.48 -0.63 -25.05
N GLN A 256 6.53 -0.04 -24.31
CA GLN A 256 6.10 1.33 -24.51
C GLN A 256 7.10 2.33 -23.92
N GLU A 257 7.09 3.56 -24.44
CA GLU A 257 7.97 4.61 -23.93
C GLU A 257 7.62 5.02 -22.50
N LEU A 258 8.63 5.43 -21.74
CA LEU A 258 8.45 5.98 -20.41
C LEU A 258 7.59 7.24 -20.47
N VAL A 259 6.71 7.41 -19.48
CA VAL A 259 5.79 8.54 -19.35
C VAL A 259 6.30 9.42 -18.23
N THR A 260 6.72 10.63 -18.57
CA THR A 260 7.31 11.58 -17.61
C THR A 260 6.49 12.85 -17.48
N ASP A 261 5.44 13.03 -18.25
CA ASP A 261 4.61 14.26 -18.29
C ASP A 261 3.30 14.16 -17.49
N GLY A 262 3.02 13.01 -16.86
CA GLY A 262 1.79 12.79 -16.12
C GLY A 262 0.59 12.36 -16.99
N SER A 263 0.79 12.16 -18.29
CA SER A 263 -0.27 11.70 -19.21
C SER A 263 -0.87 10.37 -18.74
N ASP A 264 -2.15 10.18 -19.08
CA ASP A 264 -2.94 9.00 -18.71
C ASP A 264 -3.04 8.72 -17.19
N GLY A 265 -2.67 9.70 -16.35
CA GLY A 265 -2.64 9.56 -14.90
C GLY A 265 -1.47 8.72 -14.39
N ILE A 266 -0.44 8.51 -15.22
CA ILE A 266 0.79 7.79 -14.88
C ILE A 266 1.80 8.79 -14.32
N ILE A 267 2.26 8.59 -13.09
CA ILE A 267 3.31 9.43 -12.51
C ILE A 267 4.70 8.85 -12.76
N TYR A 268 5.71 9.72 -12.87
CA TYR A 268 7.12 9.34 -12.83
C TYR A 268 7.68 9.60 -11.43
N PRO A 269 8.08 8.55 -10.66
CA PRO A 269 8.60 8.72 -9.31
C PRO A 269 9.99 9.38 -9.30
N SER A 270 10.08 10.68 -9.54
CA SER A 270 11.35 11.40 -9.56
C SER A 270 12.07 11.37 -8.20
N ALA A 271 13.36 11.71 -8.18
CA ALA A 271 14.10 11.90 -6.92
C ALA A 271 13.45 12.98 -6.02
N ALA A 272 12.91 14.05 -6.62
CA ALA A 272 12.22 15.10 -5.87
C ALA A 272 10.93 14.58 -5.22
N TRP A 273 10.15 13.77 -5.95
CA TRP A 273 8.96 13.10 -5.42
C TRP A 273 9.29 12.16 -4.26
N ARG A 274 10.29 11.29 -4.42
CA ARG A 274 10.75 10.39 -3.34
C ARG A 274 11.17 11.15 -2.09
N ASN A 275 12.01 12.18 -2.25
CA ASN A 275 12.46 13.02 -1.13
C ASN A 275 11.30 13.72 -0.42
N PHE A 276 10.31 14.20 -1.17
CA PHE A 276 9.11 14.79 -0.61
C PHE A 276 8.30 13.76 0.21
N LEU A 277 8.08 12.56 -0.32
CA LEU A 277 7.39 11.49 0.39
C LEU A 277 8.11 11.07 1.68
N PHE A 278 9.44 11.07 1.70
CA PHE A 278 10.21 10.74 2.92
C PHE A 278 9.96 11.76 4.02
N LYS A 279 10.09 13.05 3.70
CA LYS A 279 9.76 14.15 4.63
C LYS A 279 8.31 14.06 5.11
N LEU A 280 7.39 13.71 4.21
CA LEU A 280 5.96 13.61 4.52
C LEU A 280 5.68 12.48 5.52
N SER A 281 6.35 11.35 5.39
CA SER A 281 6.17 10.16 6.24
C SER A 281 6.93 10.20 7.58
N ASP A 282 7.88 11.13 7.73
CA ASP A 282 8.68 11.32 8.93
C ASP A 282 8.03 12.32 9.89
N PHE A 283 7.34 11.82 10.91
CA PHE A 283 6.66 12.67 11.91
C PHE A 283 7.63 13.32 12.92
N THR A 284 8.94 13.10 12.84
CA THR A 284 9.93 13.93 13.56
C THR A 284 10.15 15.27 12.85
N ASN A 285 9.93 15.32 11.53
CA ASN A 285 9.93 16.55 10.75
C ASN A 285 8.61 17.32 10.99
N THR A 286 8.71 18.43 11.71
CA THR A 286 7.60 19.33 12.06
C THR A 286 7.52 20.58 11.18
N ASP A 287 8.33 20.66 10.13
CA ASP A 287 8.36 21.80 9.22
C ASP A 287 6.95 22.11 8.66
N PRO A 288 6.41 23.33 8.87
CA PRO A 288 5.12 23.73 8.33
C PRO A 288 5.01 23.57 6.81
N GLU A 289 6.11 23.74 6.07
CA GLU A 289 6.12 23.61 4.61
C GLU A 289 5.87 22.17 4.15
N VAL A 290 6.23 21.18 4.96
CA VAL A 290 5.94 19.76 4.72
C VAL A 290 4.59 19.39 5.32
N ASN A 291 4.30 19.85 6.54
CA ASN A 291 3.12 19.46 7.30
C ASN A 291 1.79 19.88 6.64
N GLN A 292 1.80 20.94 5.83
CA GLN A 292 0.62 21.39 5.08
C GLN A 292 0.08 20.33 4.10
N TYR A 293 0.93 19.41 3.65
CA TYR A 293 0.56 18.35 2.69
C TYR A 293 0.15 17.03 3.36
N ARG A 294 0.27 16.91 4.69
CA ARG A 294 -0.03 15.66 5.41
C ARG A 294 -1.53 15.46 5.57
N PHE A 295 -2.02 14.31 5.11
CA PHE A 295 -3.39 13.86 5.41
C PHE A 295 -3.55 13.58 6.91
N CYS A 296 -2.52 13.01 7.55
CA CYS A 296 -2.50 12.80 8.99
C CYS A 296 -2.24 14.12 9.73
N SER A 297 -3.29 14.71 10.29
CA SER A 297 -3.21 15.98 11.02
C SER A 297 -2.66 15.82 12.45
N TYR A 298 -1.77 14.86 12.71
CA TYR A 298 -1.19 14.61 14.03
C TYR A 298 -0.41 15.83 14.53
N ILE A 299 0.46 16.37 13.67
CA ILE A 299 1.24 17.58 13.96
C ILE A 299 0.34 18.81 13.71
N PRO A 300 0.08 19.66 14.71
CA PRO A 300 -0.71 20.88 14.56
C PRO A 300 -0.19 21.79 13.45
N GLN A 301 -1.08 22.63 12.91
CA GLN A 301 -0.70 23.72 12.01
C GLN A 301 -1.59 24.92 12.34
N ASN A 302 -2.77 24.99 11.73
CA ASN A 302 -3.79 26.01 12.03
C ASN A 302 -4.96 25.45 12.86
N SER A 303 -4.89 24.17 13.23
CA SER A 303 -5.89 23.47 14.04
C SER A 303 -5.21 22.67 15.14
N LYS A 304 -5.98 22.23 16.14
CA LYS A 304 -5.52 21.21 17.08
C LYS A 304 -5.03 19.96 16.30
N GLY A 305 -3.94 19.36 16.79
CA GLY A 305 -3.44 18.08 16.29
C GLY A 305 -4.41 16.94 16.57
N CYS A 306 -4.26 15.81 15.88
CA CYS A 306 -5.12 14.63 16.03
C CYS A 306 -4.37 13.45 16.64
N GLY A 307 -4.62 13.15 17.91
CA GLY A 307 -4.03 12.01 18.64
C GLY A 307 -4.91 10.75 18.70
N ARG A 308 -6.09 10.75 18.09
CA ARG A 308 -7.13 9.73 18.36
C ARG A 308 -6.68 8.27 18.18
N CYS A 309 -5.87 7.97 17.16
CA CYS A 309 -5.38 6.61 16.93
C CYS A 309 -4.39 6.14 17.99
N ILE A 310 -3.67 7.08 18.62
CA ILE A 310 -2.74 6.85 19.72
C ILE A 310 -3.53 6.65 21.02
N GLU A 311 -4.49 7.54 21.30
CA GLU A 311 -5.38 7.48 22.47
C GLU A 311 -6.19 6.17 22.55
N ASN A 312 -6.57 5.62 21.39
CA ASN A 312 -7.39 4.41 21.30
C ASN A 312 -6.57 3.13 21.06
N CYS A 313 -5.24 3.18 21.19
CA CYS A 313 -4.37 2.02 21.03
C CYS A 313 -4.30 1.20 22.33
N PRO A 314 -4.94 0.02 22.42
CA PRO A 314 -4.98 -0.74 23.66
C PRO A 314 -3.62 -1.33 24.03
N SER A 315 -2.82 -1.74 23.04
CA SER A 315 -1.51 -2.33 23.27
C SER A 315 -0.45 -1.30 23.69
N GLY A 316 -0.69 0.00 23.51
CA GLY A 316 0.34 1.02 23.68
C GLY A 316 1.44 1.01 22.61
N ALA A 317 1.30 0.22 21.55
CA ALA A 317 2.24 0.19 20.42
C ALA A 317 2.34 1.53 19.68
N GLN A 318 1.22 2.26 19.56
CA GLN A 318 1.18 3.59 18.94
C GLN A 318 1.90 4.63 19.81
N PRO A 319 1.56 4.82 21.10
CA PRO A 319 2.32 5.68 22.00
C PRO A 319 3.83 5.41 22.02
N SER A 320 4.25 4.14 21.93
CA SER A 320 5.67 3.76 21.93
C SER A 320 6.38 3.93 20.57
N SER A 321 5.69 4.45 19.55
CA SER A 321 6.18 4.47 18.16
C SER A 321 6.03 5.81 17.43
N VAL A 322 5.45 6.81 18.09
CA VAL A 322 5.13 8.10 17.48
C VAL A 322 5.82 9.19 18.31
N PRO A 323 6.57 10.12 17.70
CA PRO A 323 7.14 11.25 18.42
C PRO A 323 6.01 12.15 18.91
N ALA A 324 6.23 12.98 19.93
CA ALA A 324 5.31 14.05 20.28
C ALA A 324 5.07 14.98 19.07
N PRO A 325 4.01 15.83 19.08
CA PRO A 325 3.78 16.76 17.98
C PRO A 325 4.91 17.78 17.74
N THR A 326 5.84 17.91 18.69
CA THR A 326 7.08 18.68 18.56
C THR A 326 8.18 17.96 17.76
N GLY A 327 7.93 16.72 17.33
CA GLY A 327 8.88 15.86 16.63
C GLY A 327 9.81 15.08 17.55
N ILE A 328 9.70 15.27 18.88
CA ILE A 328 10.59 14.68 19.88
C ILE A 328 9.95 13.42 20.48
N TYR A 329 10.69 12.31 20.51
CA TYR A 329 10.26 11.10 21.20
C TYR A 329 10.26 11.27 22.72
N ALA A 330 9.31 10.64 23.40
CA ALA A 330 9.33 10.54 24.85
C ALA A 330 10.65 9.91 25.33
N GLU A 331 11.14 10.32 26.50
CA GLU A 331 12.48 9.96 26.98
C GLU A 331 12.69 8.45 27.12
N ASP A 332 11.67 7.74 27.62
CA ASP A 332 11.66 6.28 27.74
C ASP A 332 11.74 5.58 26.38
N VAL A 333 11.13 6.16 25.34
CA VAL A 333 11.25 5.68 23.95
C VAL A 333 12.63 6.01 23.39
N ALA A 334 13.12 7.24 23.55
CA ALA A 334 14.42 7.67 23.05
C ALA A 334 15.59 6.87 23.65
N ARG A 335 15.45 6.35 24.87
CA ARG A 335 16.43 5.45 25.52
C ARG A 335 16.45 4.03 24.90
N GLN A 336 15.43 3.62 24.15
CA GLN A 336 15.38 2.31 23.48
C GLN A 336 16.22 2.28 22.20
N LYS A 337 17.54 2.50 22.31
CA LYS A 337 18.47 2.63 21.18
C LYS A 337 18.38 1.50 20.15
N HIS A 338 18.07 0.28 20.59
CA HIS A 338 17.92 -0.90 19.74
C HIS A 338 16.74 -0.81 18.75
N ARG A 339 15.77 0.08 18.98
CA ARG A 339 14.62 0.30 18.07
C ARG A 339 14.86 1.41 17.05
N PHE A 340 15.97 2.14 17.16
CA PHE A 340 16.33 3.19 16.23
C PHE A 340 17.32 2.67 15.19
N TRP A 341 17.09 3.02 13.93
CA TRP A 341 18.04 2.84 12.85
C TRP A 341 18.26 4.20 12.19
N GLU A 342 19.49 4.74 12.30
CA GLU A 342 19.84 6.06 11.75
C GLU A 342 18.85 7.17 12.17
N GLY A 343 18.45 7.15 13.44
CA GLY A 343 17.50 8.12 14.00
C GLY A 343 16.02 7.83 13.71
N GLN A 344 15.70 6.82 12.89
CA GLN A 344 14.32 6.43 12.60
C GLN A 344 13.84 5.31 13.51
N LEU A 345 12.69 5.53 14.17
CA LEU A 345 12.11 4.55 15.11
C LEU A 345 11.32 3.46 14.37
N GLN A 346 11.65 2.21 14.68
CA GLN A 346 10.85 1.05 14.28
C GLN A 346 9.53 1.01 15.06
N PHE A 347 8.42 0.84 14.34
CA PHE A 347 7.10 0.69 14.95
C PHE A 347 7.04 -0.58 15.82
N ASP A 348 6.50 -0.45 17.03
CA ASP A 348 6.34 -1.51 18.02
C ASP A 348 5.20 -2.47 17.67
N HIS A 349 5.39 -3.19 16.57
CA HIS A 349 4.41 -4.15 16.10
C HIS A 349 4.39 -5.42 16.94
N GLY A 350 5.51 -5.77 17.61
CA GLY A 350 5.54 -6.88 18.56
C GLY A 350 4.42 -6.70 19.58
N LYS A 351 4.40 -5.54 20.24
CA LYS A 351 3.34 -5.20 21.20
C LYS A 351 1.95 -5.14 20.58
N CYS A 352 1.82 -4.66 19.33
CA CYS A 352 0.55 -4.68 18.60
C CYS A 352 0.04 -6.10 18.32
N CYS A 353 0.94 -7.00 17.91
CA CYS A 353 0.64 -8.40 17.61
C CYS A 353 0.41 -9.23 18.85
N ASP A 354 1.16 -9.01 19.92
CA ASP A 354 1.01 -9.76 21.18
C ASP A 354 -0.37 -9.52 21.77
N GLU A 355 -0.81 -8.26 21.87
CA GLU A 355 -2.17 -7.91 22.31
C GLU A 355 -3.23 -8.56 21.41
N ARG A 356 -3.05 -8.49 20.08
CA ARG A 356 -3.98 -9.10 19.12
C ARG A 356 -4.02 -10.62 19.27
N GLY A 357 -2.87 -11.26 19.44
CA GLY A 357 -2.70 -12.71 19.54
C GLY A 357 -3.26 -13.26 20.84
N GLN A 358 -2.98 -12.58 21.97
CA GLN A 358 -3.56 -12.92 23.28
C GLN A 358 -5.08 -12.88 23.22
N MET A 359 -5.65 -11.80 22.66
CA MET A 359 -7.09 -11.65 22.52
C MET A 359 -7.67 -12.64 21.49
N ALA A 360 -6.97 -12.93 20.40
CA ALA A 360 -7.40 -13.93 19.42
C ALA A 360 -7.42 -15.35 20.00
N GLY A 361 -6.53 -15.68 20.94
CA GLY A 361 -6.55 -16.96 21.66
C GLY A 361 -7.80 -17.15 22.53
N LEU A 362 -8.39 -16.06 23.02
CA LEU A 362 -9.65 -16.08 23.78
C LEU A 362 -10.88 -15.93 22.86
N PHE A 363 -10.75 -15.12 21.82
CA PHE A 363 -11.82 -14.74 20.91
C PHE A 363 -11.28 -14.81 19.47
N PRO A 364 -11.43 -15.95 18.76
CA PRO A 364 -10.83 -16.17 17.44
C PRO A 364 -11.17 -15.10 16.39
N GLU A 365 -12.27 -14.38 16.56
CA GLU A 365 -12.75 -13.34 15.65
C GLU A 365 -12.35 -11.92 16.10
N TRP A 366 -11.38 -11.81 17.02
CA TRP A 366 -10.82 -10.55 17.47
C TRP A 366 -9.78 -10.00 16.49
N SER A 367 -9.98 -8.76 16.01
CA SER A 367 -9.05 -8.10 15.07
C SER A 367 -8.35 -6.85 15.61
N CYS A 368 -8.79 -6.33 16.76
CA CYS A 368 -8.45 -4.99 17.29
C CYS A 368 -8.77 -3.85 16.31
N ALA A 369 -7.89 -3.50 15.37
CA ALA A 369 -8.04 -2.47 14.34
C ALA A 369 -8.61 -1.09 14.78
N ARG A 370 -8.62 -0.77 16.09
CA ARG A 370 -9.19 0.47 16.65
C ARG A 370 -8.53 1.73 16.09
N CYS A 371 -7.21 1.71 15.93
CA CYS A 371 -6.46 2.83 15.39
C CYS A 371 -6.87 3.16 13.95
N VAL A 372 -7.17 2.14 13.15
CA VAL A 372 -7.61 2.30 11.75
C VAL A 372 -9.04 2.84 11.72
N SER A 373 -9.98 2.20 12.42
CA SER A 373 -11.40 2.60 12.40
C SER A 373 -11.59 4.04 12.87
N VAL A 374 -10.97 4.41 14.00
CA VAL A 374 -11.04 5.75 14.57
C VAL A 374 -10.38 6.78 13.66
N CYS A 375 -9.24 6.47 13.04
CA CYS A 375 -8.58 7.41 12.11
C CYS A 375 -9.43 7.67 10.86
N VAL A 376 -10.06 6.63 10.31
CA VAL A 376 -10.91 6.74 9.12
C VAL A 376 -12.15 7.58 9.42
N ASN A 377 -12.84 7.32 10.54
CA ASN A 377 -14.16 7.90 10.80
C ASN A 377 -14.12 9.20 11.61
N GLN A 378 -13.17 9.35 12.53
CA GLN A 378 -13.09 10.49 13.46
C GLN A 378 -11.77 11.27 13.36
N GLY A 379 -10.81 10.82 12.54
CA GLY A 379 -9.57 11.55 12.30
C GLY A 379 -9.87 12.94 11.76
N VAL A 380 -9.15 13.95 12.25
CA VAL A 380 -9.29 15.32 11.73
C VAL A 380 -8.78 15.34 10.29
N ARG A 381 -9.55 15.96 9.39
CA ARG A 381 -9.28 16.03 7.96
C ARG A 381 -9.05 17.48 7.55
N ARG A 382 -8.02 17.73 6.74
CA ARG A 382 -7.63 19.06 6.28
C ARG A 382 -7.96 19.20 4.79
N LYS A 383 -8.87 20.12 4.45
CA LYS A 383 -9.25 20.38 3.05
C LYS A 383 -8.06 20.81 2.19
N HIS A 384 -7.23 21.71 2.71
CA HIS A 384 -6.03 22.19 2.02
C HIS A 384 -5.04 21.05 1.78
N ALA A 385 -4.74 20.21 2.79
CA ALA A 385 -3.82 19.08 2.61
C ALA A 385 -4.26 18.11 1.50
N ALA A 386 -5.57 17.81 1.43
CA ALA A 386 -6.12 16.97 0.36
C ALA A 386 -5.91 17.61 -1.02
N LYS A 387 -6.19 18.91 -1.17
CA LYS A 387 -6.02 19.64 -2.43
C LYS A 387 -4.55 19.79 -2.83
N ASP A 388 -3.75 20.32 -1.91
CA ASP A 388 -2.39 20.77 -2.16
C ASP A 388 -1.45 19.58 -2.37
N PHE A 389 -1.72 18.42 -1.77
CA PHE A 389 -0.95 17.20 -2.01
C PHE A 389 -1.02 16.75 -3.48
N TYR A 390 -2.21 16.70 -4.08
CA TYR A 390 -2.34 16.27 -5.47
C TYR A 390 -1.76 17.29 -6.45
N GLN A 391 -1.81 18.59 -6.11
CA GLN A 391 -1.08 19.62 -6.86
C GLN A 391 0.43 19.39 -6.77
N LYS A 392 0.96 19.13 -5.57
CA LYS A 392 2.38 18.87 -5.35
C LYS A 392 2.85 17.58 -6.02
N MET A 393 1.99 16.56 -6.07
CA MET A 393 2.24 15.33 -6.81
C MET A 393 2.36 15.60 -8.31
N ALA A 394 1.44 16.37 -8.90
CA ALA A 394 1.53 16.73 -10.32
C ALA A 394 2.81 17.53 -10.63
N GLU A 395 3.22 18.41 -9.71
CA GLU A 395 4.47 19.19 -9.83
C GLU A 395 5.73 18.34 -9.76
N LEU A 396 5.81 17.41 -8.81
CA LEU A 396 7.05 16.68 -8.51
C LEU A 396 7.18 15.34 -9.23
N ALA A 397 6.06 14.73 -9.61
CA ALA A 397 6.01 13.41 -10.23
C ALA A 397 5.85 13.48 -11.75
N THR A 398 6.24 14.62 -12.32
CA THR A 398 6.49 14.84 -13.75
C THR A 398 7.92 15.36 -13.90
N GLU A 399 8.63 14.95 -14.95
CA GLU A 399 9.89 15.62 -15.28
C GLU A 399 9.57 16.99 -15.89
N PRO A 400 10.30 18.06 -15.52
CA PRO A 400 10.22 19.29 -16.26
C PRO A 400 10.58 18.98 -17.70
N THR A 401 9.70 19.31 -18.64
CA THR A 401 10.00 19.22 -20.06
C THR A 401 11.21 20.10 -20.32
N VAL A 402 12.40 19.50 -20.38
CA VAL A 402 13.58 20.20 -20.89
C VAL A 402 13.27 20.39 -22.37
N ALA A 403 12.86 21.61 -22.73
CA ALA A 403 12.74 22.01 -24.13
C ALA A 403 14.08 21.67 -24.80
N ARG A 404 14.07 20.63 -25.63
CA ARG A 404 15.21 20.24 -26.46
C ARG A 404 15.28 21.12 -27.69
#